data_AF-A0A7C3KX63-F1
#
_entry.id   AF-A0A7C3KX63-F1
#
_cell.length_a   1.000
_cell.length_b   1.000
_cell.length_c   1.000
_cell.angle_alpha   90.00
_cell.angle_beta   90.00
_cell.angle_gamma   90.00
#
_symmetry.space_group_name_H-M   'P 1'
#
loop_
_entity.id
_entity.type
_entity.pdbx_description
1 polymer ?
#
loop_
_entity_poly.entity_id
_entity_poly.type
_entity_poly.pdbx_seq_one_letter_code
_entity_poly.pdbx_strand_id
1 'polypeptide(L)'
;MDEVRRHDWKNLFLAAIQPPPLIALVAGWFAAYQLIALGGLFSVWGGFGLAIAVAGSCYFAFETAREWLRRRFVNPEYADLWRMIEDRFRRFQRALHRAPSGIAGSFNEIARTVEHTKRRLYTSLRKADLVKKEILDSERGTAGPFPFPPLTSPDSETNDLYAVAAKNFEEYRTVFDAITSKVSRTEAQCAVYISALDSLRVQLLGHRLEKREAAMPKEEMDETVSDIRTQLDSINSALDELELRPGFLTAQREELEERLEETQER
;
A
#
# COMPACT_ATOMS: atom_id res chain seq x y z
N MET A 1 -9.51 -8.86 0.54
CA MET A 1 -9.76 -7.62 -0.25
C MET A 1 -10.81 -6.72 0.39
N ASP A 2 -11.79 -7.28 1.10
CA ASP A 2 -12.94 -6.51 1.61
C ASP A 2 -12.61 -5.52 2.73
N GLU A 3 -11.59 -5.78 3.54
CA GLU A 3 -11.19 -4.90 4.65
C GLU A 3 -10.56 -3.59 4.17
N VAL A 4 -9.61 -3.65 3.22
CA VAL A 4 -9.01 -2.45 2.60
C VAL A 4 -10.10 -1.63 1.92
N ARG A 5 -11.01 -2.28 1.19
CA ARG A 5 -12.14 -1.61 0.53
C ARG A 5 -13.07 -0.96 1.56
N ARG A 6 -13.44 -1.67 2.63
CA ARG A 6 -14.31 -1.15 3.70
C ARG A 6 -13.67 0.06 4.39
N HIS A 7 -12.37 -0.01 4.68
CA HIS A 7 -11.63 1.10 5.29
C HIS A 7 -11.56 2.31 4.34
N ASP A 8 -11.22 2.09 3.07
CA ASP A 8 -11.14 3.17 2.07
C ASP A 8 -12.53 3.83 1.84
N TRP A 9 -13.62 3.05 1.87
CA TRP A 9 -15.00 3.56 1.79
C TRP A 9 -15.40 4.37 3.04
N LYS A 10 -15.06 3.88 4.24
CA LYS A 10 -15.30 4.61 5.49
C LYS A 10 -14.58 5.96 5.49
N ASN A 11 -13.32 5.98 5.06
CA ASN A 11 -12.54 7.22 4.99
C ASN A 11 -13.06 8.18 3.92
N LEU A 12 -13.55 7.66 2.78
CA LEU A 12 -14.21 8.48 1.77
C LEU A 12 -15.47 9.14 2.32
N PHE A 13 -16.30 8.38 3.04
CA PHE A 13 -17.51 8.90 3.66
C PHE A 13 -17.21 9.97 4.73
N LEU A 14 -16.20 9.72 5.57
CA LEU A 14 -15.73 10.69 6.55
C LEU A 14 -15.13 11.95 5.91
N ALA A 15 -14.46 11.82 4.77
CA ALA A 15 -13.97 12.97 4.01
C ALA A 15 -15.12 13.79 3.41
N ALA A 16 -16.17 13.14 2.93
CA ALA A 16 -17.35 13.81 2.36
C ALA A 16 -18.18 14.58 3.40
N ILE A 17 -18.14 14.17 4.67
CA ILE A 17 -18.88 14.80 5.78
C ILE A 17 -18.10 15.97 6.40
N GLN A 18 -16.89 16.27 5.91
CA GLN A 18 -16.15 17.40 6.47
C GLN A 18 -16.90 18.73 6.31
N PRO A 19 -16.91 19.59 7.35
CA PRO A 19 -17.68 20.82 7.32
C PRO A 19 -17.32 21.75 6.14
N PRO A 20 -16.04 22.01 5.82
CA PRO A 20 -15.70 22.98 4.77
C PRO A 20 -16.24 22.65 3.38
N PRO A 21 -16.02 21.45 2.79
CA PRO A 21 -16.55 21.15 1.47
C PRO A 21 -18.07 21.08 1.48
N LEU A 22 -18.69 20.55 2.54
CA LEU A 22 -20.15 20.42 2.64
C LEU A 22 -20.84 21.79 2.73
N ILE A 23 -20.28 22.73 3.51
CA ILE A 23 -20.75 24.12 3.56
C ILE A 23 -20.62 24.78 2.19
N ALA A 24 -19.49 24.61 1.50
CA ALA A 24 -19.30 25.17 0.16
C ALA A 24 -20.30 24.61 -0.87
N LEU A 25 -20.61 23.31 -0.80
CA LEU A 25 -21.63 22.67 -1.62
C LEU A 25 -23.02 23.29 -1.34
N VAL A 26 -23.44 23.30 -0.07
CA VAL A 26 -24.77 23.79 0.34
C VAL A 26 -24.91 25.28 0.04
N ALA A 27 -23.90 26.10 0.34
CA ALA A 27 -23.91 27.52 0.05
C ALA A 27 -23.92 27.81 -1.45
N GLY A 28 -23.16 27.03 -2.24
CA GLY A 28 -23.16 27.14 -3.71
C GLY A 28 -24.52 26.81 -4.31
N TRP A 29 -25.16 25.73 -3.87
CA TRP A 29 -26.50 25.35 -4.33
C TRP A 29 -27.59 26.31 -3.85
N PHE A 30 -27.48 26.85 -2.63
CA PHE A 30 -28.39 27.87 -2.13
C PHE A 30 -28.28 29.18 -2.94
N ALA A 31 -27.06 29.64 -3.22
CA ALA A 31 -26.83 30.82 -4.06
C ALA A 31 -27.33 30.60 -5.50
N ALA A 32 -27.09 29.41 -6.06
CA ALA A 32 -27.60 29.03 -7.37
C ALA A 32 -29.12 29.07 -7.43
N TYR A 33 -29.80 28.50 -6.43
CA TYR A 33 -31.25 28.51 -6.32
C TYR A 33 -31.80 29.94 -6.28
N GLN A 34 -31.23 30.82 -5.46
CA GLN A 34 -31.68 32.21 -5.35
C GLN A 34 -31.55 32.96 -6.70
N LEU A 35 -30.43 32.78 -7.40
CA LEU A 35 -30.22 33.42 -8.70
C LEU A 35 -31.15 32.88 -9.79
N ILE A 36 -31.42 31.58 -9.80
CA ILE A 36 -32.38 30.95 -10.71
C ILE A 36 -33.82 31.39 -10.39
N ALA A 37 -34.17 31.51 -9.11
CA ALA A 37 -35.50 31.96 -8.69
C ALA A 37 -35.75 33.44 -9.06
N LEU A 38 -34.72 34.29 -9.01
CA LEU A 38 -34.82 35.71 -9.35
C LEU A 38 -34.92 35.98 -10.86
N GLY A 39 -34.20 35.21 -11.69
CA GLY A 39 -34.13 35.48 -13.14
C GLY A 39 -34.80 34.44 -14.04
N GLY A 40 -35.14 33.26 -13.52
CA GLY A 40 -35.49 32.09 -14.32
C GLY A 40 -34.27 31.37 -14.90
N LEU A 41 -34.42 30.07 -15.21
CA LEU A 41 -33.33 29.17 -15.59
C LEU A 41 -32.57 29.60 -16.86
N PHE A 42 -33.28 30.17 -17.84
CA PHE A 42 -32.72 30.58 -19.14
C PHE A 42 -32.22 32.03 -19.16
N SER A 43 -32.24 32.73 -18.02
CA SER A 43 -31.69 34.07 -17.91
C SER A 43 -30.18 34.06 -17.66
N VAL A 44 -29.55 35.23 -17.81
CA VAL A 44 -28.15 35.45 -17.41
C VAL A 44 -27.93 35.06 -15.94
N TRP A 45 -28.88 35.40 -15.05
CA TRP A 45 -28.83 35.02 -13.64
C TRP A 45 -28.98 33.51 -13.42
N GLY A 46 -29.82 32.85 -14.22
CA GLY A 46 -29.93 31.39 -14.24
C GLY A 46 -28.62 30.71 -14.66
N GLY A 47 -27.95 31.27 -15.69
CA GLY A 47 -26.62 30.83 -16.12
C GLY A 47 -25.55 31.00 -15.04
N PHE A 48 -25.52 32.15 -14.36
CA PHE A 48 -24.62 32.37 -13.22
C PHE A 48 -24.92 31.43 -12.05
N GLY A 49 -26.19 31.21 -11.74
CA GLY A 49 -26.60 30.25 -10.71
C GLY A 49 -26.09 28.85 -11.02
N LEU A 50 -26.28 28.38 -12.25
CA LEU A 50 -25.79 27.07 -12.68
C LEU A 50 -24.25 26.98 -12.63
N ALA A 51 -23.54 28.03 -13.03
CA ALA A 51 -22.09 28.09 -12.93
C ALA A 51 -21.60 28.00 -11.47
N ILE A 52 -22.28 28.67 -10.53
CA ILE A 52 -21.96 28.59 -9.09
C ILE A 52 -22.24 27.18 -8.53
N ALA A 53 -23.35 26.55 -8.92
CA ALA A 53 -23.66 25.17 -8.51
C ALA A 53 -22.60 24.18 -9.02
N VAL A 54 -22.17 24.32 -10.27
CA VAL A 54 -21.10 23.50 -10.87
C VAL A 54 -19.78 23.75 -10.14
N ALA A 55 -19.40 25.00 -9.93
CA ALA A 55 -18.16 25.35 -9.23
C ALA A 55 -18.14 24.80 -7.79
N GLY A 56 -19.23 24.94 -7.03
CA GLY A 56 -19.37 24.39 -5.69
C GLY A 56 -19.29 22.86 -5.67
N SER A 57 -19.91 22.19 -6.65
CA SER A 57 -19.85 20.73 -6.79
C SER A 57 -18.45 20.24 -7.15
N CYS A 58 -17.76 20.93 -8.07
CA CYS A 58 -16.37 20.63 -8.43
C CYS A 58 -15.43 20.84 -7.23
N TYR A 59 -15.61 21.93 -6.48
CA TYR A 59 -14.82 22.19 -5.27
C TYR A 59 -15.04 21.12 -4.20
N PHE A 60 -16.29 20.75 -3.94
CA PHE A 60 -16.64 19.66 -3.03
C PHE A 60 -15.97 18.34 -3.43
N ALA A 61 -16.10 17.96 -4.71
CA ALA A 61 -15.50 16.72 -5.22
C ALA A 61 -13.97 16.74 -5.10
N PHE A 62 -13.34 17.88 -5.42
CA PHE A 62 -11.89 18.04 -5.36
C PHE A 62 -11.37 17.95 -3.92
N GLU A 63 -11.93 18.70 -2.98
CA GLU A 63 -11.48 18.67 -1.58
C GLU A 63 -11.78 17.32 -0.91
N THR A 64 -12.94 16.72 -1.19
CA THR A 64 -13.27 15.36 -0.70
C THR A 64 -12.25 14.34 -1.22
N ALA A 65 -11.91 14.38 -2.51
CA ALA A 65 -10.93 13.48 -3.10
C ALA A 65 -9.53 13.73 -2.52
N ARG A 66 -9.13 15.00 -2.35
CA ARG A 66 -7.83 15.39 -1.79
C ARG A 66 -7.68 14.89 -0.36
N GLU A 67 -8.70 15.08 0.46
CA GLU A 67 -8.68 14.68 1.85
C GLU A 67 -8.77 13.16 2.00
N TRP A 68 -9.57 12.49 1.18
CA TRP A 68 -9.59 11.03 1.09
C TRP A 68 -8.19 10.47 0.75
N LEU A 69 -7.50 11.07 -0.23
CA LEU A 69 -6.13 10.69 -0.58
C LEU A 69 -5.14 10.92 0.56
N ARG A 70 -5.29 12.00 1.34
CA ARG A 70 -4.46 12.26 2.52
C ARG A 70 -4.69 11.24 3.63
N ARG A 71 -5.95 10.90 3.89
CA ARG A 71 -6.38 9.93 4.93
C ARG A 71 -6.30 8.48 4.47
N ARG A 72 -5.78 8.24 3.27
CA ARG A 72 -5.71 6.90 2.69
C ARG A 72 -4.81 6.04 3.55
N PHE A 73 -3.56 6.46 3.73
CA PHE A 73 -2.60 5.79 4.60
C PHE A 73 -2.72 6.30 6.04
N VAL A 74 -2.67 5.37 6.99
CA VAL A 74 -2.71 5.68 8.42
C VAL A 74 -1.32 6.11 8.88
N ASN A 75 -0.29 5.36 8.49
CA ASN A 75 1.09 5.66 8.80
C ASN A 75 1.72 6.51 7.68
N PRO A 76 2.42 7.62 8.01
CA PRO A 76 3.00 8.52 7.01
C PRO A 76 4.09 7.86 6.17
N GLU A 77 4.84 6.92 6.76
CA GLU A 77 5.91 6.17 6.09
C GLU A 77 5.41 5.43 4.84
N TYR A 78 4.26 4.74 4.94
CA TYR A 78 3.66 4.05 3.80
C TYR A 78 3.10 5.02 2.77
N ALA A 79 2.58 6.17 3.20
CA ALA A 79 2.13 7.21 2.29
C ALA A 79 3.29 7.73 1.42
N ASP A 80 4.45 7.97 2.04
CA ASP A 80 5.63 8.46 1.35
C ASP A 80 6.25 7.39 0.45
N LEU A 81 6.28 6.15 0.90
CA LEU A 81 6.73 5.02 0.09
C LEU A 81 5.84 4.80 -1.14
N TRP A 82 4.51 4.91 -0.99
CA TRP A 82 3.59 4.89 -2.13
C TRP A 82 3.82 6.07 -3.09
N ARG A 83 4.04 7.29 -2.56
CA ARG A 83 4.35 8.48 -3.39
C ARG A 83 5.63 8.28 -4.19
N MET A 84 6.66 7.65 -3.61
CA MET A 84 7.90 7.33 -4.31
C MET A 84 7.65 6.35 -5.46
N ILE A 85 6.93 5.25 -5.20
CA ILE A 85 6.51 4.29 -6.23
C ILE A 85 5.78 4.99 -7.37
N GLU A 86 4.83 5.87 -7.04
CA GLU A 86 4.01 6.55 -8.02
C GLU A 86 4.82 7.57 -8.85
N ASP A 87 5.69 8.36 -8.21
CA ASP A 87 6.59 9.28 -8.91
C ASP A 87 7.53 8.53 -9.86
N ARG A 88 8.19 7.46 -9.39
CA ARG A 88 9.10 6.65 -10.20
C ARG A 88 8.39 6.00 -11.38
N PHE A 89 7.20 5.45 -11.16
CA PHE A 89 6.38 4.90 -12.24
C PHE A 89 5.99 5.97 -13.28
N ARG A 90 5.56 7.16 -12.84
CA ARG A 90 5.24 8.27 -13.77
C ARG A 90 6.47 8.74 -14.54
N ARG A 91 7.66 8.71 -13.95
CA ARG A 91 8.92 9.06 -14.64
C ARG A 91 9.30 7.99 -15.66
N PHE A 92 9.18 6.71 -15.31
CA PHE A 92 9.37 5.59 -16.22
C PHE A 92 8.42 5.67 -17.42
N GLN A 93 7.11 5.85 -17.19
CA GLN A 93 6.15 6.01 -18.29
C GLN A 93 6.47 7.20 -19.19
N ARG A 94 6.86 8.35 -18.62
CA ARG A 94 7.30 9.52 -19.41
C ARG A 94 8.56 9.25 -20.22
N ALA A 95 9.50 8.46 -19.70
CA ALA A 95 10.70 8.05 -20.43
C ALA A 95 10.32 7.12 -21.59
N LEU A 96 9.45 6.14 -21.34
CA LEU A 96 8.97 5.19 -22.34
C LEU A 96 8.23 5.87 -23.50
N HIS A 97 7.35 6.83 -23.22
CA HIS A 97 6.63 7.59 -24.26
C HIS A 97 7.55 8.44 -25.14
N ARG A 98 8.77 8.74 -24.67
CA ARG A 98 9.79 9.50 -25.41
C ARG A 98 10.82 8.60 -26.09
N ALA A 99 10.72 7.29 -25.91
CA ALA A 99 11.63 6.33 -26.52
C ALA A 99 11.35 6.20 -28.03
N PRO A 100 12.39 5.96 -28.86
CA PRO A 100 12.20 5.66 -30.28
C PRO A 100 11.34 4.39 -30.47
N SER A 101 10.55 4.34 -31.54
CA SER A 101 9.64 3.21 -31.84
C SER A 101 10.33 1.85 -31.91
N GLY A 102 11.60 1.80 -32.34
CA GLY A 102 12.39 0.57 -32.40
C GLY A 102 12.74 -0.05 -31.04
N ILE A 103 12.68 0.73 -29.95
CA ILE A 103 12.99 0.29 -28.58
C ILE A 103 11.70 0.16 -27.76
N ALA A 104 10.72 1.03 -28.02
CA ALA A 104 9.43 1.01 -27.34
C ALA A 104 8.72 -0.36 -27.43
N GLY A 105 8.94 -1.11 -28.52
CA GLY A 105 8.44 -2.47 -28.70
C GLY A 105 8.86 -3.43 -27.58
N SER A 106 10.16 -3.52 -27.28
CA SER A 106 10.71 -4.42 -26.23
C SER A 106 10.21 -4.04 -24.83
N PHE A 107 10.01 -2.74 -24.56
CA PHE A 107 9.59 -2.26 -23.24
C PHE A 107 8.07 -2.30 -23.02
N ASN A 108 7.26 -2.48 -24.06
CA ASN A 108 5.80 -2.50 -23.90
C ASN A 108 5.31 -3.67 -23.05
N GLU A 109 5.97 -4.84 -23.15
CA GLU A 109 5.62 -5.99 -22.32
C GLU A 109 6.00 -5.74 -20.86
N ILE A 110 7.23 -5.27 -20.59
CA ILE A 110 7.64 -4.87 -19.24
C ILE A 110 6.74 -3.79 -18.66
N ALA A 111 6.33 -2.80 -19.46
CA ALA A 111 5.47 -1.74 -18.96
C ALA A 111 4.14 -2.27 -18.40
N ARG A 112 3.60 -3.35 -18.99
CA ARG A 112 2.42 -4.05 -18.46
C ARG A 112 2.75 -4.78 -17.16
N THR A 113 3.88 -5.49 -17.09
CA THR A 113 4.33 -6.17 -15.87
C THR A 113 4.53 -5.18 -14.73
N VAL A 114 5.25 -4.08 -14.99
CA VAL A 114 5.46 -2.97 -14.05
C VAL A 114 4.12 -2.41 -13.56
N GLU A 115 3.17 -2.14 -14.45
CA GLU A 115 1.85 -1.66 -14.04
C GLU A 115 1.09 -2.67 -13.18
N HIS A 116 1.16 -3.95 -13.54
CA HIS A 116 0.56 -5.04 -12.78
C HIS A 116 1.18 -5.13 -11.38
N THR A 117 2.51 -5.22 -11.28
CA THR A 117 3.25 -5.25 -10.02
C THR A 117 2.95 -4.01 -9.17
N LYS A 118 2.84 -2.82 -9.77
CA LYS A 118 2.44 -1.59 -9.05
C LYS A 118 1.07 -1.73 -8.38
N ARG A 119 0.08 -2.27 -9.09
CA ARG A 119 -1.28 -2.46 -8.55
C ARG A 119 -1.30 -3.49 -7.42
N ARG A 120 -0.49 -4.54 -7.52
CA ARG A 120 -0.34 -5.55 -6.47
C ARG A 120 0.36 -4.97 -5.24
N LEU A 121 1.48 -4.29 -5.43
CA LEU A 121 2.20 -3.58 -4.38
C LEU A 121 1.32 -2.56 -3.65
N TYR A 122 0.49 -1.81 -4.38
CA TYR A 122 -0.49 -0.92 -3.75
C TYR A 122 -1.35 -1.67 -2.73
N THR A 123 -1.94 -2.80 -3.14
CA THR A 123 -2.85 -3.57 -2.30
C THR A 123 -2.13 -4.14 -1.07
N SER A 124 -0.93 -4.69 -1.25
CA SER A 124 -0.15 -5.25 -0.14
C SER A 124 0.37 -4.18 0.80
N LEU A 125 0.81 -3.03 0.28
CA LEU A 125 1.22 -1.87 1.08
C LEU A 125 0.07 -1.32 1.93
N ARG A 126 -1.16 -1.31 1.38
CA ARG A 126 -2.37 -0.95 2.15
C ARG A 126 -2.67 -1.95 3.26
N LYS A 127 -2.52 -3.25 3.00
CA LYS A 127 -2.68 -4.27 4.03
C LYS A 127 -1.62 -4.10 5.13
N ALA A 128 -0.36 -3.91 4.77
CA ALA A 128 0.73 -3.68 5.69
C ALA A 128 0.50 -2.43 6.58
N ASP A 129 -0.01 -1.34 6.01
CA ASP A 129 -0.41 -0.14 6.75
C ASP A 129 -1.47 -0.40 7.83
N LEU A 130 -2.52 -1.16 7.48
CA LEU A 130 -3.57 -1.52 8.42
C LEU A 130 -3.06 -2.47 9.52
N VAL A 131 -2.24 -3.46 9.15
CA VAL A 131 -1.64 -4.39 10.11
C VAL A 131 -0.71 -3.65 11.07
N LYS A 132 0.15 -2.75 10.57
CA LYS A 132 1.03 -1.93 11.42
C LYS A 132 0.21 -1.07 12.38
N LYS A 133 -0.89 -0.48 11.91
CA LYS A 133 -1.80 0.27 12.78
C LYS A 133 -2.36 -0.63 13.89
N GLU A 134 -2.87 -1.81 13.54
CA GLU A 134 -3.45 -2.74 14.52
C GLU A 134 -2.41 -3.15 15.57
N ILE A 135 -1.18 -3.45 15.14
CA ILE A 135 -0.04 -3.72 16.04
C ILE A 135 0.24 -2.55 16.96
N LEU A 136 0.29 -1.32 16.42
CA LEU A 136 0.54 -0.12 17.22
C LEU A 136 -0.58 0.19 18.20
N ASP A 137 -1.83 -0.12 17.85
CA ASP A 137 -3.00 0.07 18.70
C ASP A 137 -3.07 -1.02 19.78
N SER A 138 -2.74 -2.28 19.45
CA SER A 138 -2.73 -3.40 20.40
C SER A 138 -1.56 -3.35 21.38
N GLU A 139 -0.38 -2.90 20.93
CA GLU A 139 0.83 -2.79 21.76
C GLU A 139 0.93 -1.45 22.51
N ARG A 140 -0.08 -0.58 22.38
CA ARG A 140 -0.09 0.73 23.03
C ARG A 140 -0.34 0.57 24.53
N GLY A 141 0.75 0.48 25.30
CA GLY A 141 0.71 0.40 26.76
C GLY A 141 1.35 -0.86 27.34
N THR A 142 1.73 -1.84 26.51
CA THR A 142 2.46 -3.06 26.89
C THR A 142 3.97 -2.95 26.70
N ALA A 143 4.50 -1.77 26.35
CA ALA A 143 5.94 -1.52 26.12
C ALA A 143 6.85 -1.63 27.36
N GLY A 144 6.39 -2.27 28.43
CA GLY A 144 7.23 -2.72 29.54
C GLY A 144 7.45 -4.23 29.44
N PRO A 145 8.59 -4.76 29.90
CA PRO A 145 8.71 -6.20 30.11
C PRO A 145 7.54 -6.64 31.00
N PHE A 146 6.68 -7.51 30.47
CA PHE A 146 5.57 -8.07 31.24
C PHE A 146 6.19 -8.70 32.50
N PRO A 147 5.85 -8.23 33.71
CA PRO A 147 6.47 -8.75 34.91
C PRO A 147 5.86 -10.13 35.15
N PHE A 148 6.47 -11.18 34.56
CA PHE A 148 6.21 -12.52 35.02
C PHE A 148 6.67 -12.59 36.49
N PRO A 149 5.78 -12.92 37.43
CA PRO A 149 6.21 -13.24 38.79
C PRO A 149 7.27 -14.35 38.73
N PRO A 150 8.22 -14.40 39.68
CA PRO A 150 9.20 -15.47 39.72
C PRO A 150 8.51 -16.84 39.69
N LEU A 151 9.00 -17.71 38.81
CA LEU A 151 8.50 -19.06 38.44
C LEU A 151 8.54 -20.10 39.56
N THR A 152 8.62 -19.70 40.82
CA THR A 152 8.78 -20.61 41.96
C THR A 152 7.68 -20.37 42.97
N SER A 153 6.46 -20.76 42.62
CA SER A 153 5.43 -21.04 43.62
C SER A 153 5.70 -22.40 44.25
N PRO A 154 5.52 -22.58 45.56
CA PRO A 154 5.59 -23.92 46.19
C PRO A 154 4.44 -24.84 45.75
N ASP A 155 3.39 -24.28 45.18
CA ASP A 155 2.19 -24.99 44.74
C ASP A 155 2.34 -25.53 43.31
N SER A 156 2.09 -26.82 43.11
CA SER A 156 2.22 -27.50 41.81
C SER A 156 1.20 -26.99 40.79
N GLU A 157 -0.03 -26.71 41.22
CA GLU A 157 -1.10 -26.22 40.35
C GLU A 157 -0.76 -24.83 39.80
N THR A 158 -0.19 -23.96 40.64
CA THR A 158 0.30 -22.65 40.22
C THR A 158 1.46 -22.75 39.22
N ASN A 159 2.37 -23.71 39.37
CA ASN A 159 3.48 -23.90 38.42
C ASN A 159 3.00 -24.41 37.05
N ASP A 160 1.97 -25.26 37.02
CA ASP A 160 1.35 -25.70 35.77
C ASP A 160 0.70 -24.53 35.01
N LEU A 161 0.02 -23.62 35.73
CA LEU A 161 -0.53 -22.40 35.14
C LEU A 161 0.56 -21.48 34.57
N TYR A 162 1.70 -21.36 35.24
CA TYR A 162 2.85 -20.61 34.71
C TYR A 162 3.45 -21.27 33.47
N ALA A 163 3.52 -22.60 33.42
CA ALA A 163 4.01 -23.32 32.24
C ALA A 163 3.09 -23.10 31.02
N VAL A 164 1.77 -23.16 31.22
CA VAL A 164 0.79 -22.85 30.15
C VAL A 164 0.89 -21.39 29.71
N ALA A 165 1.04 -20.46 30.64
CA ALA A 165 1.20 -19.04 30.33
C ALA A 165 2.50 -18.77 29.52
N ALA A 166 3.60 -19.42 29.88
CA ALA A 166 4.86 -19.32 29.15
C ALA A 166 4.73 -19.84 27.71
N LYS A 167 4.07 -20.98 27.51
CA LYS A 167 3.78 -21.54 26.18
C LYS A 167 2.94 -20.57 25.34
N ASN A 168 1.85 -20.04 25.90
CA ASN A 168 0.99 -19.08 25.21
C ASN A 168 1.74 -17.79 24.80
N PHE A 169 2.68 -17.34 25.65
CA PHE A 169 3.51 -16.18 25.35
C PHE A 169 4.51 -16.43 24.23
N GLU A 170 5.12 -17.62 24.20
CA GLU A 170 6.01 -18.03 23.11
C GLU A 170 5.25 -18.11 21.78
N GLU A 171 4.09 -18.76 21.77
CA GLU A 171 3.21 -18.83 20.59
C GLU A 171 2.82 -17.44 20.08
N TYR A 172 2.42 -16.55 20.99
CA TYR A 172 2.13 -15.16 20.66
C TYR A 172 3.33 -14.49 19.98
N ARG A 173 4.52 -14.61 20.58
CA ARG A 173 5.74 -13.99 20.06
C ARG A 173 6.08 -14.50 18.67
N THR A 174 5.99 -15.82 18.43
CA THR A 174 6.26 -16.39 17.11
C THR A 174 5.31 -15.87 16.05
N VAL A 175 4.01 -15.79 16.37
CA VAL A 175 3.00 -15.25 15.44
C VAL A 175 3.23 -13.75 15.20
N PHE A 176 3.54 -12.99 16.25
CA PHE A 176 3.83 -11.57 16.16
C PHE A 176 5.06 -11.29 15.29
N ASP A 177 6.16 -12.03 15.51
CA ASP A 177 7.39 -11.94 14.71
C ASP A 177 7.12 -12.31 13.24
N ALA A 178 6.26 -13.31 13.00
CA ALA A 178 5.84 -13.66 11.64
C ALA A 178 5.05 -12.53 10.96
N ILE A 179 4.10 -11.90 11.66
CA ILE A 179 3.30 -10.80 11.11
C ILE A 179 4.16 -9.56 10.83
N THR A 180 5.02 -9.17 11.76
CA THR A 180 5.92 -8.02 11.61
C THR A 180 6.93 -8.24 10.48
N SER A 181 7.46 -9.45 10.33
CA SER A 181 8.32 -9.85 9.21
C SER A 181 7.62 -9.70 7.85
N LYS A 182 6.33 -10.03 7.76
CA LYS A 182 5.53 -9.84 6.53
C LYS A 182 5.36 -8.37 6.15
N VAL A 183 5.12 -7.51 7.15
CA VAL A 183 5.06 -6.06 6.97
C VAL A 183 6.39 -5.54 6.43
N SER A 184 7.50 -5.91 7.08
CA SER A 184 8.85 -5.51 6.65
C SER A 184 9.21 -6.04 5.25
N ARG A 185 8.81 -7.28 4.90
CA ARG A 185 9.02 -7.85 3.57
C ARG A 185 8.29 -7.04 2.49
N THR A 186 7.08 -6.56 2.77
CA THR A 186 6.33 -5.71 1.84
C THR A 186 7.04 -4.39 1.58
N GLU A 187 7.63 -3.79 2.61
CA GLU A 187 8.46 -2.57 2.50
C GLU A 187 9.72 -2.84 1.65
N ALA A 188 10.39 -3.96 1.89
CA ALA A 188 11.56 -4.37 1.11
C ALA A 188 11.22 -4.57 -0.38
N GLN A 189 10.11 -5.25 -0.68
CA GLN A 189 9.62 -5.44 -2.06
C GLN A 189 9.34 -4.11 -2.75
N CYS A 190 8.83 -3.11 -2.02
CA CYS A 190 8.64 -1.76 -2.54
C CYS A 190 9.97 -1.09 -2.90
N ALA A 191 11.01 -1.25 -2.06
CA ALA A 191 12.34 -0.74 -2.34
C ALA A 191 12.96 -1.39 -3.59
N VAL A 192 12.84 -2.72 -3.72
CA VAL A 192 13.29 -3.46 -4.91
C VAL A 192 12.56 -2.97 -6.16
N TYR A 193 11.24 -2.78 -6.11
CA TYR A 193 10.47 -2.25 -7.22
C TYR A 193 10.91 -0.83 -7.64
N ILE A 194 11.18 0.04 -6.67
CA ILE A 194 11.69 1.40 -6.94
C ILE A 194 13.05 1.32 -7.66
N SER A 195 13.96 0.48 -7.17
CA SER A 195 15.27 0.28 -7.79
C SER A 195 15.16 -0.28 -9.22
N ALA A 196 14.31 -1.30 -9.43
CA ALA A 196 14.04 -1.86 -10.74
C ALA A 196 13.53 -0.80 -11.74
N LEU A 197 12.63 0.08 -11.31
CA LEU A 197 12.15 1.19 -12.13
C LEU A 197 13.24 2.20 -12.48
N ASP A 198 14.11 2.53 -11.54
CA ASP A 198 15.22 3.44 -11.78
C ASP A 198 16.23 2.81 -12.76
N SER A 199 16.50 1.51 -12.66
CA SER A 199 17.33 0.77 -13.64
C SER A 199 16.73 0.77 -15.04
N LEU A 200 15.43 0.45 -15.20
CA LEU A 200 14.74 0.51 -16.49
C LEU A 200 14.79 1.91 -17.11
N ARG A 201 14.65 2.93 -16.26
CA ARG A 201 14.70 4.33 -16.71
C ARG A 201 16.10 4.73 -17.16
N VAL A 202 17.15 4.30 -16.47
CA VAL A 202 18.54 4.55 -16.87
C VAL A 202 18.81 3.91 -18.23
N GLN A 203 18.37 2.67 -18.45
CA GLN A 203 18.49 1.98 -19.73
C GLN A 203 17.80 2.76 -20.88
N LEU A 204 16.55 3.20 -20.66
CA LEU A 204 15.82 4.03 -21.62
C LEU A 204 16.50 5.38 -21.90
N LEU A 205 17.17 5.97 -20.90
CA LEU A 205 17.89 7.23 -21.07
C LEU A 205 19.20 7.07 -21.83
N GLY A 206 19.97 6.01 -21.54
CA GLY A 206 21.21 5.69 -22.24
C GLY A 206 21.00 5.61 -23.75
N HIS A 207 20.02 4.80 -24.17
CA HIS A 207 19.68 4.67 -25.59
C HIS A 207 19.15 5.96 -26.25
N ARG A 208 18.51 6.85 -25.49
CA ARG A 208 18.01 8.11 -26.05
C ARG A 208 19.12 9.12 -26.27
N LEU A 209 20.10 9.18 -25.37
CA LEU A 209 21.16 10.19 -25.40
C LEU A 209 22.28 9.81 -26.38
N GLU A 210 22.60 8.53 -26.49
CA GLU A 210 23.63 8.04 -27.39
C GLU A 210 23.04 7.69 -28.76
N LYS A 211 22.75 8.73 -29.54
CA LYS A 211 22.54 8.56 -30.98
C LYS A 211 23.85 8.09 -31.63
N ARG A 212 24.02 6.77 -31.78
CA ARG A 212 24.35 6.08 -33.05
C ARG A 212 25.41 4.97 -33.00
N GLU A 213 26.32 4.86 -32.01
CA GLU A 213 27.40 3.84 -32.18
C GLU A 213 28.08 3.29 -30.91
N ALA A 214 27.67 3.65 -29.69
CA ALA A 214 28.34 3.17 -28.47
C ALA A 214 27.42 2.94 -27.25
N ALA A 215 26.11 2.81 -27.46
CA ALA A 215 25.22 2.34 -26.40
C ALA A 215 25.31 0.82 -26.34
N MET A 216 25.32 0.28 -25.11
CA MET A 216 25.10 -1.13 -24.77
C MET A 216 24.48 -1.94 -25.92
N PRO A 217 25.09 -3.06 -26.36
CA PRO A 217 24.50 -3.93 -27.36
C PRO A 217 23.03 -4.17 -27.00
N LYS A 218 22.14 -4.12 -28.00
CA LYS A 218 20.71 -4.36 -27.78
C LYS A 218 20.45 -5.64 -26.97
N GLU A 219 21.32 -6.64 -27.15
CA GLU A 219 21.35 -7.89 -26.40
C GLU A 219 21.56 -7.69 -24.88
N GLU A 220 22.52 -6.84 -24.46
CA GLU A 220 22.78 -6.52 -23.05
C GLU A 220 21.62 -5.74 -22.42
N MET A 221 20.95 -4.89 -23.21
CA MET A 221 19.71 -4.22 -22.78
C MET A 221 18.57 -5.22 -22.60
N ASP A 222 18.33 -6.10 -23.59
CA ASP A 222 17.28 -7.10 -23.55
C ASP A 222 17.51 -8.10 -22.39
N GLU A 223 18.77 -8.43 -22.08
CA GLU A 223 19.18 -9.21 -20.90
C GLU A 223 18.84 -8.48 -19.60
N THR A 224 19.26 -7.22 -19.44
CA THR A 224 18.92 -6.41 -18.25
C THR A 224 17.41 -6.28 -18.06
N VAL A 225 16.69 -6.10 -19.17
CA VAL A 225 15.22 -6.06 -19.22
C VAL A 225 14.60 -7.36 -18.74
N SER A 226 15.15 -8.50 -19.17
CA SER A 226 14.72 -9.84 -18.75
C SER A 226 14.98 -10.09 -17.26
N ASP A 227 16.13 -9.67 -16.75
CA ASP A 227 16.46 -9.76 -15.33
C ASP A 227 15.51 -8.94 -14.47
N ILE A 228 15.26 -7.70 -14.88
CA ILE A 228 14.31 -6.83 -14.17
C ILE A 228 12.90 -7.41 -14.23
N ARG A 229 12.49 -8.00 -15.35
CA ARG A 229 11.20 -8.71 -15.43
C ARG A 229 11.14 -9.86 -14.41
N THR A 230 12.18 -10.67 -14.34
CA THR A 230 12.28 -11.77 -13.38
C THR A 230 12.20 -11.28 -11.93
N GLN A 231 12.82 -10.13 -11.63
CA GLN A 231 12.69 -9.47 -10.32
C GLN A 231 11.26 -8.98 -10.03
N LEU A 232 10.57 -8.42 -11.03
CA LEU A 232 9.18 -7.99 -10.87
C LEU A 232 8.22 -9.16 -10.69
N ASP A 233 8.48 -10.28 -11.35
CA ASP A 233 7.72 -11.51 -11.21
C ASP A 233 7.99 -12.19 -9.86
N SER A 234 9.24 -12.17 -9.36
CA SER A 234 9.54 -12.66 -8.02
C SER A 234 8.87 -11.83 -6.93
N ILE A 235 8.77 -10.50 -7.10
CA ILE A 235 7.95 -9.64 -6.24
C ILE A 235 6.49 -10.10 -6.26
N ASN A 236 5.92 -10.34 -7.45
CA ASN A 236 4.54 -10.77 -7.59
C ASN A 236 4.28 -12.11 -6.87
N SER A 237 5.14 -13.11 -7.06
CA SER A 237 5.04 -14.40 -6.36
C SER A 237 5.15 -14.23 -4.85
N ALA A 238 6.13 -13.46 -4.38
CA ALA A 238 6.32 -13.21 -2.95
C ALA A 238 5.16 -12.41 -2.34
N LEU A 239 4.45 -11.58 -3.12
CA LEU A 239 3.21 -10.91 -2.69
C LEU A 239 2.03 -11.87 -2.57
N ASP A 240 1.98 -12.96 -3.36
CA ASP A 240 0.93 -13.99 -3.26
C ASP A 240 1.09 -14.83 -1.99
N GLU A 241 2.33 -15.17 -1.62
CA GLU A 241 2.65 -15.91 -0.39
C GLU A 241 2.33 -15.12 0.89
N LEU A 242 2.24 -13.78 0.79
CA LEU A 242 1.95 -12.90 1.91
C LEU A 242 0.46 -12.86 2.29
N GLU A 243 -0.43 -13.48 1.52
CA GLU A 243 -1.83 -13.64 1.91
C GLU A 243 -1.96 -14.67 3.05
N LEU A 244 -2.21 -14.19 4.27
CA LEU A 244 -2.50 -15.01 5.45
C LEU A 244 -3.69 -15.94 5.14
N ARG A 245 -3.38 -17.20 4.80
CA ARG A 245 -4.40 -18.24 4.77
C ARG A 245 -4.84 -18.50 6.21
N PRO A 246 -6.15 -18.70 6.48
CA PRO A 246 -6.66 -19.05 7.80
C PRO A 246 -5.99 -20.29 8.45
N GLY A 247 -5.32 -21.14 7.67
CA GLY A 247 -4.52 -22.28 8.14
C GLY A 247 -3.03 -22.02 8.38
N PHE A 248 -2.55 -20.77 8.30
CA PHE A 248 -1.15 -20.43 8.59
C PHE A 248 -0.79 -20.70 10.05
N LEU A 249 -1.74 -20.43 10.97
CA LEU A 249 -1.56 -20.69 12.40
C LEU A 249 -1.58 -22.19 12.71
N THR A 250 -2.36 -22.99 11.97
CA THR A 250 -2.37 -24.45 12.17
C THR A 250 -1.10 -25.10 11.62
N ALA A 251 -0.61 -24.65 10.45
CA ALA A 251 0.63 -25.19 9.87
C ALA A 251 1.87 -24.79 10.68
N GLN A 252 1.96 -23.55 11.19
CA GLN A 252 3.05 -23.17 12.09
C GLN A 252 2.96 -23.87 13.46
N ARG A 253 1.74 -24.14 13.93
CA ARG A 253 1.54 -24.93 15.15
C ARG A 253 2.01 -26.37 14.96
N GLU A 254 1.67 -27.01 13.85
CA GLU A 254 2.18 -28.34 13.50
C GLU A 254 3.72 -28.32 13.41
N GLU A 255 4.33 -27.33 12.75
CA GLU A 255 5.80 -27.24 12.64
C GLU A 255 6.49 -26.97 13.99
N LEU A 256 5.86 -26.20 14.89
CA LEU A 256 6.37 -25.96 16.25
C LEU A 256 6.21 -27.20 17.14
N GLU A 257 5.09 -27.91 17.04
CA GLU A 257 4.85 -29.17 17.74
C GLU A 257 5.88 -30.22 17.29
N GLU A 258 6.17 -30.33 15.98
CA GLU A 258 7.19 -31.24 15.42
C GLU A 258 8.61 -30.90 15.94
N ARG A 259 8.99 -29.61 15.96
CA ARG A 259 10.31 -29.20 16.48
C ARG A 259 10.46 -29.42 17.99
N LEU A 260 9.37 -29.32 18.74
CA LEU A 260 9.36 -29.59 20.18
C LEU A 260 9.51 -31.08 20.47
N GLU A 261 8.85 -31.94 19.68
CA GLU A 261 9.02 -33.39 19.76
C GLU A 261 10.47 -33.80 19.43
N GLU A 262 11.07 -33.25 18.36
CA GLU A 262 12.48 -33.48 18.03
C GLU A 262 13.47 -33.02 19.11
N THR A 263 13.11 -31.99 19.89
CA THR A 263 13.95 -31.46 20.98
C THR A 263 13.80 -32.28 22.26
N GLN A 264 12.68 -32.98 22.45
CA GLN A 264 12.44 -33.86 23.60
C GLN A 264 12.99 -35.28 23.41
N GLU A 265 13.22 -35.71 22.16
CA GLU A 265 13.83 -37.01 21.85
C GLU A 265 15.38 -37.01 21.83
N ARG A 266 16.02 -35.86 22.06
CA ARG A 266 17.49 -35.71 22.20
C ARG A 266 17.94 -35.51 23.64
#